data_AF-A0A1B8EBH6-F1
#
_entry.id   AF-A0A1B8EBH6-F1
#
_cell.length_a   1.000
_cell.length_b   1.000
_cell.length_c   1.000
_cell.angle_alpha   90.00
_cell.angle_beta   90.00
_cell.angle_gamma   90.00
#
_symmetry.space_group_name_H-M   'P 1'
#
loop_
_entity.id
_entity.type
_entity.pdbx_description
1 polymer ?
#
loop_
_entity_poly.entity_id
_entity_poly.type
_entity_poly.pdbx_seq_one_letter_code
_entity_poly.pdbx_strand_id
1 'polypeptide(L)'
;MKLLLQERGDEVKITEDVIKAAVLGFRPKEVMGLLLQERRSEVKITEDVIKAAINNKYTAKEILELLLQERGDEVKITEDVIKEAAKTKHWDARGLRKLLLHHPRTQMQVQEV
;
A
#
# COMPACT_ATOMS: atom_id res chain seq x y z
N MET A 1 -17.87 -5.48 -0.35
CA MET A 1 -17.27 -4.16 -0.62
C MET A 1 -17.96 -3.45 -1.78
N LYS A 2 -17.95 -4.00 -3.01
CA LYS A 2 -18.55 -3.34 -4.19
C LYS A 2 -19.99 -2.83 -3.99
N LEU A 3 -20.92 -3.71 -3.59
CA LEU A 3 -22.32 -3.34 -3.36
C LEU A 3 -22.47 -2.26 -2.26
N LEU A 4 -21.66 -2.33 -1.21
CA LEU A 4 -21.67 -1.35 -0.12
C LEU A 4 -21.22 0.04 -0.59
N LEU A 5 -20.22 0.12 -1.47
CA LEU A 5 -19.78 1.39 -2.06
C LEU A 5 -20.79 1.96 -3.05
N GLN A 6 -21.55 1.11 -3.74
CA GLN A 6 -22.57 1.54 -4.71
C GLN A 6 -23.86 2.02 -4.02
N GLU A 7 -24.35 1.27 -3.04
CA GLU A 7 -25.63 1.57 -2.39
C GLU A 7 -25.53 2.58 -1.24
N ARG A 8 -24.36 2.66 -0.58
CA ARG A 8 -24.13 3.48 0.62
C ARG A 8 -22.79 4.22 0.59
N GLY A 9 -22.30 4.53 -0.61
CA GLY A 9 -21.00 5.17 -0.81
C GLY A 9 -20.81 6.45 0.01
N ASP A 10 -21.83 7.29 0.04
CA ASP A 10 -21.80 8.59 0.75
C ASP A 10 -21.77 8.44 2.28
N GLU A 11 -22.22 7.30 2.80
CA GLU A 11 -22.22 6.98 4.24
C GLU A 11 -20.88 6.36 4.70
N VAL A 12 -20.04 5.94 3.75
CA VAL A 12 -18.82 5.18 4.01
C VAL A 12 -17.63 6.05 3.68
N LYS A 13 -16.86 6.44 4.69
CA LYS A 13 -15.60 7.18 4.52
C LYS A 13 -14.43 6.22 4.42
N ILE A 14 -13.60 6.36 3.38
CA ILE A 14 -12.36 5.58 3.29
C ILE A 14 -11.30 6.25 4.18
N THR A 15 -11.11 5.70 5.37
CA THR A 15 -10.06 6.13 6.31
C THR A 15 -8.79 5.32 6.13
N GLU A 16 -7.70 5.77 6.74
CA GLU A 16 -6.44 5.02 6.75
C GLU A 16 -6.61 3.61 7.35
N ASP A 17 -7.41 3.47 8.41
CA ASP A 17 -7.68 2.17 9.03
C ASP A 17 -8.44 1.22 8.09
N VAL A 18 -9.36 1.76 7.28
CA VAL A 18 -10.04 0.96 6.23
C VAL A 18 -9.03 0.50 5.18
N ILE A 19 -8.07 1.36 4.80
CA ILE A 19 -7.01 1.01 3.85
C ILE A 19 -6.09 -0.06 4.46
N LYS A 20 -5.66 0.11 5.72
CA LYS A 20 -4.87 -0.89 6.47
C LYS A 20 -5.60 -2.24 6.55
N ALA A 21 -6.89 -2.23 6.86
CA ALA A 21 -7.71 -3.43 6.89
C ALA A 21 -7.82 -4.09 5.50
N ALA A 22 -7.92 -3.29 4.43
CA ALA A 22 -7.91 -3.80 3.06
C ALA A 22 -6.58 -4.49 2.72
N VAL A 23 -5.43 -3.88 3.02
CA VAL A 23 -4.11 -4.46 2.72
C VAL A 23 -3.76 -5.68 3.59
N LEU A 24 -4.33 -5.80 4.79
CA LEU A 24 -4.12 -6.94 5.70
C LEU A 24 -5.21 -8.01 5.59
N GLY A 25 -6.24 -7.79 4.78
CA GLY A 25 -7.39 -8.68 4.65
C GLY A 25 -7.13 -9.93 3.81
N PHE A 26 -8.19 -10.72 3.60
CA PHE A 26 -8.12 -12.01 2.90
C PHE A 26 -7.89 -11.89 1.37
N ARG A 27 -8.34 -10.78 0.76
CA ARG A 27 -8.23 -10.50 -0.68
C ARG A 27 -7.74 -9.07 -0.93
N PRO A 28 -6.51 -8.76 -0.51
CA PRO A 28 -6.04 -7.38 -0.44
C PRO A 28 -5.95 -6.74 -1.81
N LYS A 29 -5.51 -7.48 -2.83
CA LYS A 29 -5.40 -6.98 -4.21
C LYS A 29 -6.77 -6.59 -4.78
N GLU A 30 -7.79 -7.42 -4.60
CA GLU A 30 -9.14 -7.15 -5.14
C GLU A 30 -9.84 -6.04 -4.37
N VAL A 31 -9.74 -6.02 -3.04
CA VAL A 31 -10.37 -4.96 -2.23
C VAL A 31 -9.68 -3.63 -2.48
N MET A 32 -8.34 -3.60 -2.50
CA MET A 32 -7.59 -2.37 -2.76
C MET A 32 -7.78 -1.89 -4.20
N GLY A 33 -7.85 -2.79 -5.18
CA GLY A 33 -8.16 -2.44 -6.57
C GLY A 33 -9.53 -1.78 -6.70
N LEU A 34 -10.57 -2.33 -6.05
CA LEU A 34 -11.90 -1.72 -6.03
C LEU A 34 -11.88 -0.33 -5.36
N LEU A 35 -11.17 -0.17 -4.24
CA LEU A 35 -11.05 1.11 -3.56
C LEU A 35 -10.33 2.16 -4.41
N LEU A 36 -9.27 1.75 -5.12
CA LEU A 36 -8.52 2.63 -6.03
C LEU A 36 -9.34 3.01 -7.28
N GLN A 37 -10.22 2.12 -7.75
CA GLN A 37 -11.09 2.39 -8.89
C GLN A 37 -12.27 3.30 -8.52
N GLU A 38 -12.98 2.98 -7.44
CA GLU A 38 -14.26 3.64 -7.12
C GLU A 38 -14.09 4.85 -6.19
N ARG A 39 -13.02 4.90 -5.38
CA ARG A 39 -12.83 5.91 -4.32
C ARG A 39 -11.41 6.48 -4.33
N ARG A 40 -10.83 6.62 -5.53
CA ARG A 40 -9.42 7.02 -5.73
C ARG A 40 -8.99 8.24 -4.90
N SER A 41 -9.80 9.30 -4.92
CA SER A 41 -9.51 10.57 -4.25
C SER A 41 -9.46 10.48 -2.73
N GLU A 42 -10.13 9.48 -2.13
CA GLU A 42 -10.14 9.26 -0.68
C GLU A 42 -9.03 8.31 -0.22
N VAL A 43 -8.56 7.44 -1.12
CA VAL A 43 -7.44 6.56 -0.81
C VAL A 43 -6.17 7.41 -0.69
N LYS A 44 -5.61 7.46 0.53
CA LYS A 44 -4.31 8.07 0.82
C LYS A 44 -3.30 6.99 1.16
N ILE A 45 -2.23 6.88 0.39
CA ILE A 45 -1.18 5.90 0.64
C ILE A 45 -0.13 6.55 1.54
N THR A 46 -0.33 6.37 2.85
CA THR A 46 0.59 6.87 3.88
C THR A 46 1.76 5.92 4.10
N GLU A 47 2.78 6.38 4.81
CA GLU A 47 3.91 5.56 5.22
C GLU A 47 3.45 4.30 5.98
N ASP A 48 2.49 4.45 6.89
CA ASP A 48 1.99 3.35 7.69
C ASP A 48 1.19 2.33 6.88
N VAL A 49 0.49 2.76 5.82
CA VAL A 49 -0.14 1.84 4.87
C VAL A 49 0.91 1.01 4.14
N ILE A 50 2.02 1.63 3.73
CA ILE A 50 3.15 0.92 3.11
C ILE A 50 3.79 -0.06 4.09
N LYS A 51 4.02 0.34 5.35
CA LYS A 51 4.54 -0.56 6.41
C LYS A 51 3.59 -1.73 6.68
N ALA A 52 2.27 -1.51 6.66
CA ALA A 52 1.29 -2.58 6.80
C ALA A 52 1.36 -3.55 5.61
N ALA A 53 1.44 -3.04 4.38
CA ALA A 53 1.63 -3.83 3.17
C ALA A 53 2.91 -4.69 3.21
N ILE A 54 4.05 -4.12 3.64
CA ILE A 54 5.34 -4.81 3.78
C ILE A 54 5.25 -6.00 4.76
N ASN A 55 4.44 -5.86 5.81
CA ASN A 55 4.27 -6.88 6.84
C ASN A 55 3.19 -7.93 6.51
N ASN A 56 2.54 -7.82 5.35
CA ASN A 56 1.64 -8.87 4.86
C ASN A 56 2.45 -10.10 4.41
N LYS A 57 2.42 -11.17 5.22
CA LYS A 57 3.24 -12.37 5.01
C LYS A 57 3.01 -13.10 3.68
N TYR A 58 1.83 -12.97 3.09
CA TYR A 58 1.42 -13.79 1.95
C TYR A 58 1.39 -13.03 0.64
N THR A 59 1.12 -11.72 0.68
CA THR A 59 0.82 -10.93 -0.52
C THR A 59 1.50 -9.56 -0.53
N ALA A 60 2.53 -9.35 0.31
CA ALA A 60 3.23 -8.06 0.42
C ALA A 60 3.72 -7.55 -0.93
N LYS A 61 4.24 -8.44 -1.78
CA LYS A 61 4.77 -8.04 -3.09
C LYS A 61 3.66 -7.58 -4.01
N GLU A 62 2.60 -8.36 -4.15
CA GLU A 62 1.47 -8.09 -5.03
C GLU A 62 0.73 -6.80 -4.62
N ILE A 63 0.56 -6.57 -3.31
CA ILE A 63 -0.11 -5.37 -2.84
C ILE A 63 0.78 -4.13 -2.99
N LEU A 64 2.08 -4.22 -2.73
CA LEU A 64 3.00 -3.10 -2.97
C LEU A 64 3.07 -2.76 -4.46
N GLU A 65 3.16 -3.76 -5.34
CA GLU A 65 3.13 -3.53 -6.79
C GLU A 65 1.87 -2.78 -7.19
N LEU A 66 0.69 -3.19 -6.72
CA LEU A 66 -0.57 -2.49 -7.01
C LEU A 66 -0.55 -1.03 -6.52
N LEU A 67 -0.16 -0.79 -5.26
CA LEU A 67 -0.14 0.54 -4.67
C LEU A 67 0.84 1.47 -5.40
N LEU A 68 2.02 0.96 -5.75
CA LEU A 68 3.05 1.72 -6.47
C LEU A 68 2.69 1.96 -7.94
N GLN A 69 2.03 1.00 -8.59
CA GLN A 69 1.56 1.16 -9.97
C GLN A 69 0.45 2.20 -10.07
N GLU A 70 -0.49 2.22 -9.14
CA GLU A 70 -1.66 3.11 -9.22
C GLU A 70 -1.40 4.50 -8.63
N ARG A 71 -0.57 4.57 -7.59
CA ARG A 71 -0.35 5.79 -6.77
C ARG A 71 1.11 6.05 -6.44
N GLY A 72 2.06 5.43 -7.12
CA GLY A 72 3.48 5.52 -6.77
C GLY A 72 4.02 6.95 -6.69
N ASP A 73 3.49 7.87 -7.49
CA ASP A 73 3.83 9.30 -7.49
C ASP A 73 3.46 10.01 -6.19
N GLU A 74 2.52 9.47 -5.42
CA GLU A 74 2.16 9.94 -4.08
C GLU A 74 2.89 9.20 -2.96
N VAL A 75 3.52 8.07 -3.28
CA VAL A 75 4.22 7.24 -2.30
C VAL A 75 5.62 7.79 -2.06
N LYS A 76 5.81 8.28 -0.83
CA LYS A 76 7.11 8.70 -0.31
C LYS A 76 7.81 7.50 0.31
N ILE A 77 8.99 7.17 -0.18
CA ILE A 77 9.84 6.11 0.36
C ILE A 77 10.87 6.75 1.28
N THR A 78 10.67 6.59 2.58
CA THR A 78 11.56 7.09 3.64
C THR A 78 12.51 5.99 4.11
N GLU A 79 13.56 6.36 4.84
CA GLU A 79 14.45 5.37 5.47
C GLU A 79 13.70 4.39 6.37
N ASP A 80 12.67 4.85 7.07
CA ASP A 80 11.91 4.01 8.00
C ASP A 80 11.12 2.93 7.27
N VAL A 81 10.58 3.23 6.08
CA VAL A 81 9.99 2.23 5.18
C VAL A 81 11.03 1.19 4.75
N ILE A 82 12.24 1.64 4.40
CA ILE A 82 13.32 0.76 3.95
C ILE A 82 13.88 -0.10 5.09
N LYS A 83 13.90 0.42 6.32
CA LYS A 83 14.22 -0.33 7.55
C LYS A 83 13.12 -1.34 7.86
N GLU A 84 11.85 -0.98 7.69
CA GLU A 84 10.71 -1.89 7.85
C GLU A 84 10.81 -3.08 6.88
N ALA A 85 11.07 -2.81 5.60
CA ALA A 85 11.29 -3.84 4.60
C ALA A 85 12.54 -4.70 4.85
N ALA A 86 13.51 -4.22 5.63
CA ALA A 86 14.67 -5.02 6.03
C ALA A 86 14.37 -6.01 7.15
N LYS A 87 13.48 -5.63 8.08
CA LYS A 87 13.14 -6.43 9.28
C LYS A 87 11.88 -7.28 9.12
N THR A 88 11.17 -7.16 8.00
CA THR A 88 9.99 -7.98 7.71
C THR A 88 10.32 -9.47 7.71
N LYS A 89 9.35 -10.29 8.11
CA LYS A 89 9.43 -11.76 8.08
C LYS A 89 8.96 -12.35 6.75
N HIS A 90 8.66 -11.51 5.75
CA HIS A 90 8.30 -11.96 4.41
C HIS A 90 9.49 -12.70 3.77
N TRP A 91 9.21 -13.82 3.09
CA TRP A 91 10.24 -14.69 2.52
C TRP A 91 11.11 -13.97 1.47
N ASP A 92 10.53 -13.01 0.74
CA ASP A 92 11.22 -12.17 -0.26
C ASP A 92 11.51 -10.74 0.24
N ALA A 93 11.97 -10.58 1.49
CA ALA A 93 12.31 -9.24 2.03
C ALA A 93 13.26 -8.44 1.12
N ARG A 94 14.21 -9.13 0.46
CA ARG A 94 15.17 -8.50 -0.47
C ARG A 94 14.46 -7.99 -1.74
N GLY A 95 13.53 -8.75 -2.30
CA GLY A 95 12.71 -8.33 -3.43
C GLY A 95 11.78 -7.16 -3.08
N LEU A 96 11.18 -7.16 -1.89
CA LEU A 96 10.36 -6.03 -1.41
C LEU A 96 11.19 -4.75 -1.33
N ARG A 97 12.40 -4.80 -0.76
CA ARG A 97 13.30 -3.63 -0.73
C ARG A 97 13.68 -3.17 -2.14
N LYS A 98 14.00 -4.10 -3.03
CA LYS A 98 14.35 -3.77 -4.42
C LYS A 98 13.18 -3.06 -5.11
N LEU A 99 11.95 -3.54 -4.92
CA LEU A 99 10.73 -2.93 -5.44
C LEU A 99 10.59 -1.49 -4.94
N LEU A 100 10.66 -1.26 -3.62
CA LEU A 100 10.48 0.08 -3.04
C LEU A 100 11.53 1.10 -3.53
N LEU A 101 12.79 0.67 -3.67
CA LEU A 101 13.91 1.54 -4.06
C LEU A 101 13.98 1.84 -5.57
N HIS A 102 13.55 0.90 -6.42
CA HIS A 102 13.76 1.01 -7.87
C HIS A 102 12.46 1.13 -8.66
N HIS A 103 11.31 1.28 -7.99
CA HIS A 103 10.06 1.48 -8.70
C HIS A 103 10.07 2.86 -9.38
N PRO A 104 9.81 2.96 -10.70
CA PRO A 104 10.00 4.20 -11.46
C PRO A 104 9.06 5.35 -11.06
N ARG A 105 8.00 5.04 -10.31
CA ARG A 105 7.02 6.02 -9.84
C ARG A 105 7.28 6.52 -8.42
N THR A 106 8.14 5.89 -7.63
CA THR A 106 8.33 6.29 -6.23
C THR A 106 9.18 7.55 -6.10
N GLN A 107 8.93 8.34 -5.06
CA GLN A 107 9.78 9.46 -4.68
C GLN A 107 10.63 9.05 -3.46
N MET A 108 11.93 8.87 -3.67
CA MET A 108 12.86 8.60 -2.57
C MET A 108 13.16 9.88 -1.79
N GLN A 109 12.98 9.84 -0.47
CA GLN A 109 13.40 10.87 0.46
C GLN A 109 14.39 10.25 1.44
N VAL A 110 15.58 9.91 0.92
CA VAL A 110 16.73 9.61 1.77
C VAL A 110 17.42 10.94 2.02
N GLN A 111 17.53 11.35 3.29
CA GLN A 111 18.49 12.40 3.63
C GLN A 111 19.87 11.77 3.48
N GLU A 112 20.67 12.28 2.55
CA GLU A 112 22.11 12.03 2.61
C GLU A 112 22.59 12.58 3.96
N VAL A 113 23.09 11.70 4.83
CA VAL A 113 23.79 12.06 6.06
C VAL A 113 25.27 12.12 5.75
#